data_AF-O96709-F1
#
_entry.id   AF-O96709-F1
#
_cell.length_a   1.000
_cell.length_b   1.000
_cell.length_c   1.000
_cell.angle_alpha   90.00
_cell.angle_beta   90.00
_cell.angle_gamma   90.00
#
_symmetry.space_group_name_H-M   'P 1'
#
loop_
_entity.id
_entity.type
_entity.pdbx_description
1 polymer ?
#
loop_
_entity_poly.entity_id
_entity_poly.type
_entity_poly.pdbx_seq_one_letter_code
_entity_poly.pdbx_strand_id
1 'polypeptide(L)'
;FVNGRPFPDVVRSRIVELSHQGVRPCDISRQLRVSHGCVSKILGRYYETGSIKPGVIGGSKPKVATPKVVDAITRYKVDNPTMFA
;
A
#
# COMPACT_ATOMS: atom_id res chain seq x y z
N PHE A 1 -16.94 -8.11 -2.83
CA PHE A 1 -15.95 -8.04 -1.73
C PHE A 1 -15.22 -9.37 -1.67
N VAL A 2 -13.90 -9.38 -1.47
CA VAL A 2 -13.09 -10.59 -1.33
C VAL A 2 -12.27 -10.46 -0.05
N ASN A 3 -12.47 -11.37 0.91
CA ASN A 3 -11.77 -11.35 2.19
C ASN A 3 -10.25 -11.33 2.00
N GLY A 4 -9.56 -10.47 2.75
CA GLY A 4 -8.11 -10.33 2.70
C GLY A 4 -7.56 -9.59 1.46
N ARG A 5 -8.42 -9.16 0.53
CA ARG A 5 -7.99 -8.39 -0.66
C ARG A 5 -8.51 -6.96 -0.64
N PRO A 6 -7.73 -5.98 -1.15
CA PRO A 6 -8.23 -4.63 -1.36
C PRO A 6 -9.48 -4.59 -2.26
N PHE A 7 -10.31 -3.56 -2.08
CA PHE A 7 -11.33 -3.25 -3.09
C PHE A 7 -10.69 -2.94 -4.44
N PRO A 8 -11.35 -3.29 -5.56
CA PRO A 8 -10.89 -2.92 -6.89
C PRO A 8 -10.68 -1.41 -7.05
N ASP A 9 -9.68 -1.01 -7.82
CA ASP A 9 -9.32 0.40 -8.03
C ASP A 9 -10.49 1.24 -8.56
N VAL A 10 -11.38 0.65 -9.36
CA VAL A 10 -12.61 1.32 -9.82
C VAL A 10 -13.51 1.76 -8.66
N VAL A 11 -13.69 0.91 -7.64
CA VAL A 11 -14.50 1.24 -6.45
C VAL A 11 -13.80 2.32 -5.61
N ARG A 12 -12.48 2.20 -5.45
CA ARG A 12 -11.66 3.16 -4.70
C ARG A 12 -11.67 4.54 -5.37
N SER A 13 -11.58 4.58 -6.69
CA SER A 13 -11.69 5.81 -7.49
C SER A 13 -13.07 6.44 -7.33
N ARG A 14 -14.14 5.62 -7.41
CA ARG A 14 -15.51 6.10 -7.25
C ARG A 14 -15.79 6.69 -5.86
N ILE A 15 -15.18 6.14 -4.81
CA ILE A 15 -15.26 6.71 -3.46
C ILE A 15 -14.70 8.13 -3.43
N VAL A 16 -13.52 8.35 -4.01
CA VAL A 16 -12.88 9.67 -4.06
C VAL A 16 -13.67 10.65 -4.92
N GLU A 17 -14.14 10.20 -6.09
CA GLU A 17 -14.95 11.01 -7.00
C GLU A 17 -16.23 11.53 -6.33
N LEU A 18 -16.99 10.66 -5.67
CA LEU A 18 -18.21 11.07 -4.95
C LEU A 18 -17.90 12.03 -3.80
N SER A 19 -16.77 11.84 -3.11
CA SER A 19 -16.35 12.77 -2.05
C SER A 19 -15.99 14.15 -2.61
N HIS A 20 -15.33 14.22 -3.77
CA HIS A 20 -15.07 15.50 -4.45
C HIS A 20 -16.35 16.19 -4.94
N GLN A 21 -17.38 15.42 -5.28
CA GLN A 21 -18.72 15.93 -5.59
C GLN A 21 -19.50 16.40 -4.34
N GLY A 22 -18.90 16.34 -3.15
CA GLY A 22 -19.53 16.77 -1.90
C GLY A 22 -20.47 15.74 -1.27
N VAL A 23 -20.49 14.51 -1.78
CA VAL A 23 -21.33 13.43 -1.21
C VAL A 23 -20.76 13.02 0.15
N ARG A 24 -21.64 12.92 1.15
CA ARG A 24 -21.22 12.58 2.52
C ARG A 24 -20.68 11.14 2.57
N PRO A 25 -19.65 10.85 3.39
CA PRO A 25 -19.09 9.50 3.51
C PRO A 25 -20.12 8.40 3.85
N CYS A 26 -21.14 8.73 4.64
CA CYS A 26 -22.23 7.81 4.97
C CYS A 26 -23.11 7.47 3.76
N ASP A 27 -23.33 8.43 2.85
CA ASP A 27 -24.06 8.21 1.61
C ASP A 27 -23.22 7.43 0.60
N ILE A 28 -21.92 7.72 0.49
CA ILE A 28 -20.98 6.93 -0.31
C ILE A 28 -20.98 5.46 0.12
N SER A 29 -20.94 5.20 1.42
CA SER A 29 -21.01 3.85 2.00
C SER A 29 -22.27 3.11 1.55
N ARG A 30 -23.43 3.78 1.63
CA ARG A 30 -24.73 3.22 1.22
C ARG A 30 -24.80 2.95 -0.28
N GLN A 31 -24.40 3.92 -1.11
CA GLN A 31 -24.47 3.84 -2.57
C GLN A 31 -23.54 2.75 -3.14
N LEU A 32 -22.30 2.69 -2.66
CA LEU A 32 -21.29 1.75 -3.18
C LEU A 32 -21.30 0.39 -2.46
N ARG A 33 -22.15 0.23 -1.44
CA ARG A 33 -22.22 -0.98 -0.60
C ARG A 33 -20.84 -1.34 0.00
N VAL A 34 -20.11 -0.32 0.42
CA VAL A 34 -18.80 -0.42 1.09
C VAL A 34 -18.99 -0.03 2.55
N SER A 35 -18.29 -0.69 3.48
CA SER A 35 -18.42 -0.34 4.90
C SER A 35 -17.93 1.08 5.16
N HIS A 36 -18.60 1.78 6.08
CA HIS A 36 -18.25 3.15 6.46
C HIS A 36 -16.77 3.29 6.88
N GLY A 37 -16.25 2.32 7.64
CA GLY A 37 -14.84 2.29 8.03
C GLY A 37 -13.87 2.15 6.84
N CYS A 38 -14.26 1.44 5.78
CA CYS A 38 -13.46 1.34 4.57
C CYS A 38 -13.48 2.63 3.76
N VAL A 39 -14.65 3.29 3.63
CA VAL A 39 -14.77 4.62 3.01
C VAL A 39 -13.88 5.62 3.73
N SER A 40 -13.98 5.70 5.06
CA SER A 40 -13.15 6.59 5.88
C SER A 40 -11.65 6.33 5.70
N LYS A 41 -11.24 5.06 5.71
CA LYS A 41 -9.82 4.68 5.52
C LYS A 41 -9.28 5.03 4.13
N ILE A 42 -10.11 4.90 3.09
CA ILE A 42 -9.71 5.25 1.71
C ILE A 42 -9.58 6.76 1.57
N LEU A 43 -10.58 7.53 2.04
CA LEU A 43 -10.55 8.99 1.97
C LEU A 43 -9.41 9.59 2.80
N GLY A 44 -9.20 9.10 4.02
CA GLY A 44 -8.09 9.55 4.87
C GLY A 44 -6.74 9.37 4.18
N ARG A 45 -6.45 8.16 3.68
CA ARG A 45 -5.21 7.90 2.92
C ARG A 45 -5.11 8.77 1.66
N TYR A 46 -6.21 8.98 0.95
CA TYR A 46 -6.21 9.82 -0.26
C TYR A 46 -5.88 11.28 0.08
N TYR A 47 -6.44 11.84 1.15
CA TYR A 47 -6.11 13.20 1.57
C TYR A 47 -4.68 13.34 2.10
N GLU A 48 -4.14 12.30 2.74
CA GLU A 48 -2.76 12.30 3.23
C GLU A 48 -1.72 12.13 2.11
N THR A 49 -2.02 11.34 1.07
CA THR A 49 -1.00 10.87 0.11
C THR A 49 -1.31 11.18 -1.36
N GLY A 50 -2.54 11.58 -1.69
CA GLY A 50 -3.05 11.70 -3.05
C GLY A 50 -3.27 10.37 -3.78
N SER A 51 -2.95 9.22 -3.17
CA SER A 51 -2.98 7.92 -3.84
C SER A 51 -4.24 7.14 -3.55
N ILE A 52 -4.92 6.71 -4.61
CA ILE A 52 -6.00 5.73 -4.51
C ILE A 52 -5.48 4.30 -4.33
N LYS A 53 -4.20 4.03 -4.60
CA LYS A 53 -3.69 2.65 -4.58
C LYS A 53 -3.65 2.10 -3.15
N PRO A 54 -3.99 0.80 -2.96
CA PRO A 54 -3.81 0.17 -1.66
C PRO A 54 -2.34 0.19 -1.23
N GLY A 55 -2.10 0.07 0.08
CA GLY A 55 -0.75 -0.16 0.57
C GLY A 55 -0.18 -1.49 0.08
N VAL A 56 1.14 -1.64 0.13
CA VAL A 56 1.80 -2.91 -0.16
C VAL A 56 1.36 -3.94 0.89
N ILE A 57 0.89 -5.10 0.43
CA ILE A 57 0.44 -6.21 1.28
C ILE A 57 1.44 -7.36 1.13
N GLY A 58 1.83 -7.95 2.26
CA GLY A 58 2.78 -9.05 2.30
C GLY A 58 4.23 -8.58 2.26
N GLY A 59 5.13 -9.54 2.03
CA GLY A 59 6.57 -9.36 2.17
C GLY A 59 7.06 -9.59 3.59
N SER A 60 8.38 -9.69 3.73
CA SER A 60 9.06 -9.81 5.01
C SER A 60 10.18 -8.79 5.08
N LYS A 61 10.44 -8.28 6.27
CA LYS A 61 11.65 -7.49 6.49
C LYS A 61 12.88 -8.42 6.38
N PRO A 62 14.01 -7.96 5.81
CA PRO A 62 15.22 -8.77 5.74
C PRO A 62 15.64 -9.24 7.14
N LYS A 63 15.71 -10.56 7.33
CA LYS A 63 16.13 -11.15 8.62
C LYS A 63 17.65 -11.30 8.73
N VAL A 64 18.29 -11.68 7.64
CA VAL A 64 19.75 -11.98 7.58
C VAL A 64 20.49 -11.04 6.65
N ALA A 65 19.86 -10.64 5.54
CA ALA A 65 20.37 -9.63 4.61
C ALA A 65 20.10 -8.22 5.13
N THR A 66 20.56 -7.92 6.34
CA THR A 66 20.51 -6.56 6.89
C THR A 66 21.43 -5.65 6.07
N PRO A 67 21.18 -4.32 6.04
CA PRO A 67 22.03 -3.40 5.28
C PRO A 67 23.53 -3.54 5.60
N LYS A 68 23.89 -3.67 6.89
CA LYS A 68 25.28 -3.86 7.33
C LYS A 68 25.91 -5.14 6.77
N VAL A 69 25.16 -6.22 6.69
CA VAL A 69 25.64 -7.50 6.14
C VAL A 69 25.82 -7.38 4.62
N VAL A 70 24.87 -6.74 3.93
CA VAL A 70 24.97 -6.50 2.48
C VAL A 70 26.19 -5.61 2.15
N ASP A 71 26.43 -4.56 2.95
CA ASP A 71 27.58 -3.67 2.78
C ASP A 71 28.89 -4.42 3.01
N ALA A 72 28.95 -5.29 4.03
CA ALA A 72 30.13 -6.11 4.31
C ALA A 72 30.42 -7.10 3.18
N ILE A 73 29.40 -7.81 2.68
CA ILE A 73 29.53 -8.72 1.53
C ILE A 73 30.02 -7.95 0.30
N THR A 74 29.48 -6.76 0.06
CA THR A 74 29.89 -5.90 -1.07
C THR A 74 31.35 -5.50 -0.95
N ARG A 75 31.81 -5.08 0.23
CA ARG A 75 33.24 -4.79 0.47
C ARG A 75 34.11 -6.00 0.22
N TYR A 76 33.77 -7.17 0.80
CA TYR A 76 34.56 -8.38 0.62
C TYR A 76 34.66 -8.82 -0.85
N LYS A 77 33.60 -8.59 -1.65
CA LYS A 77 33.61 -8.87 -3.10
C LYS A 77 34.49 -7.88 -3.86
N VAL A 78 34.53 -6.61 -3.47
CA VAL A 78 35.41 -5.59 -4.07
C VAL A 78 36.87 -5.89 -3.74
N ASP A 79 37.17 -6.19 -2.48
CA ASP A 79 38.53 -6.48 -2.01
C ASP A 79 39.07 -7.79 -2.60
N ASN A 80 38.21 -8.79 -2.76
CA ASN A 80 38.57 -10.10 -3.31
C ASN A 80 37.51 -10.60 -4.32
N PRO A 81 37.60 -10.21 -5.61
CA PRO A 81 36.58 -10.50 -6.61
C PRO A 81 36.24 -11.99 -6.81
N THR A 82 37.17 -12.90 -6.51
CA THR A 82 36.99 -14.35 -6.64
C THR A 82 36.42 -15.02 -5.38
N MET A 83 36.28 -14.31 -4.25
CA MET A 83 35.90 -14.90 -2.94
C MET A 83 34.54 -15.60 -2.92
N PHE A 84 33.59 -15.13 -3.74
CA PHE A 84 32.22 -15.64 -3.80
C PHE A 84 31.91 -16.29 -5.15
N ALA A 85 32.92 -16.88 -5.79
CA ALA A 85 32.74 -17.69 -7.01
C ALA A 85 31.99 -18.99 -6.72
#